data_AF-A0A7K9KT45-F1
#
_entry.id   AF-A0A7K9KT45-F1
#
_cell.length_a   1.000
_cell.length_b   1.000
_cell.length_c   1.000
_cell.angle_alpha   90.00
_cell.angle_beta   90.00
_cell.angle_gamma   90.00
#
_symmetry.space_group_name_H-M   'P 1'
#
loop_
_entity.id
_entity.type
_entity.pdbx_description
1 polymer ?
#
loop_
_entity_poly.entity_id
_entity_poly.type
_entity_poly.pdbx_seq_one_letter_code
_entity_poly.pdbx_strand_id
1 'polypeptide(L)'
;MGSRIHVYPNGSLAIEAVTEKDAGDYLCVARNRIGDDLILMKVSIAMKPAKIDHKQQFKKLVPYGKDFRVDCKASGSPTPEISWGLPDGTVVNNAMLADDSGHRARRFVLFNNGTLYLNKAGVAEGGDYTCYAQNTLGRDEMKIHVTVVVAAPQIKHNHKTHVTVTAGHTALLDCEAAGEPRAQIFWLLPSSEMLSSSTGRHSLHTNGSLSISQAGLLDAGDYLCVARNPGGDDTKLYKLDVAAKPPIINGVYSNKTIMKVTAVRHSKKHIDCRAEGTPPPQIMWIMPDNIFLTAPYYGSRIVVHKNGTLEIRNIRPSDTADFICVARNDGGETVLVVQLEVTEMLRRPVFRNPFNEKIIAKPGKAITLNCSVDGNPPPDISWMLPNGTWFSSSTRTPQFVTGSSGTLTISNPERRHAGRYRCAARNQVGYIEKMMLLEVAQKPNILTRPAGLVKGVSGEPLSLHCLAEGSPKPRVLWALPGGQVLDRPRASGRFLLLENGTLLIRAASAQDSGEYLCRASNAAGDSSLSIPVVVTAYAPRIVGRPPPAIHTLPGAAVQLHCVVLGVPKPEITWHLPDGSTLSTAHQGRGSGGELLHPTGTLLLQSRRGSSSGLYRCTARNALGTDTAVTHLHVL
;
A
#
# COMPACT_ATOMS: atom_id res chain seq x y z
N MET A 1 -27.31 81.45 -101.64
CA MET A 1 -26.93 80.03 -101.53
C MET A 1 -26.20 79.65 -102.81
N GLY A 2 -24.87 79.63 -102.78
CA GLY A 2 -24.02 79.26 -103.91
C GLY A 2 -23.72 77.76 -103.89
N SER A 3 -23.54 77.17 -105.08
CA SER A 3 -23.06 75.78 -105.20
C SER A 3 -21.69 75.67 -104.56
N ARG A 4 -21.50 74.74 -103.61
CA ARG A 4 -20.20 74.42 -102.98
C ARG A 4 -19.16 73.86 -103.96
N ILE A 5 -19.61 73.46 -105.14
CA ILE A 5 -18.80 72.93 -106.23
C ILE A 5 -18.78 73.98 -107.35
N HIS A 6 -17.59 74.43 -107.72
CA HIS A 6 -17.37 75.46 -108.73
C HIS A 6 -16.53 74.90 -109.88
N VAL A 7 -16.99 75.09 -111.12
CA VAL A 7 -16.19 74.84 -112.33
C VAL A 7 -15.82 76.18 -112.96
N TYR A 8 -14.54 76.45 -113.14
CA TYR A 8 -14.04 77.72 -113.66
C TYR A 8 -13.86 77.70 -115.18
N PRO A 9 -13.84 78.86 -115.88
CA PRO A 9 -13.81 78.94 -117.35
C PRO A 9 -12.59 78.29 -118.01
N ASN A 10 -11.53 78.07 -117.24
CA ASN A 10 -10.31 77.39 -117.65
C ASN A 10 -10.37 75.85 -117.47
N GLY A 11 -11.49 75.29 -116.99
CA GLY A 11 -11.72 73.84 -116.84
C GLY A 11 -11.48 73.25 -115.44
N SER A 12 -11.24 74.07 -114.40
CA SER A 12 -10.90 73.58 -113.05
C SER A 12 -12.13 73.38 -112.14
N LEU A 13 -12.13 72.35 -111.28
CA LEU A 13 -13.18 72.05 -110.29
C LEU A 13 -12.70 72.38 -108.85
N ALA A 14 -13.48 73.15 -108.09
CA ALA A 14 -13.23 73.44 -106.67
C ALA A 14 -14.43 73.02 -105.82
N ILE A 15 -14.14 72.48 -104.62
CA ILE A 15 -15.16 72.06 -103.64
C ILE A 15 -14.84 72.74 -102.31
N GLU A 16 -15.73 73.60 -101.82
CA GLU A 16 -15.58 74.28 -100.53
C GLU A 16 -16.25 73.49 -99.40
N ALA A 17 -15.67 73.55 -98.19
CA ALA A 17 -16.10 72.77 -97.02
C ALA A 17 -16.20 71.26 -97.33
N VAL A 18 -15.07 70.72 -97.81
CA VAL A 18 -14.90 69.34 -98.25
C VAL A 18 -15.33 68.37 -97.15
N THR A 19 -16.18 67.43 -97.53
CA THR A 19 -16.70 66.36 -96.67
C THR A 19 -16.26 65.02 -97.22
N GLU A 20 -16.31 63.92 -96.44
CA GLU A 20 -15.98 62.58 -96.96
C GLU A 20 -16.74 62.20 -98.26
N LYS A 21 -17.86 62.89 -98.58
CA LYS A 21 -18.69 62.71 -99.79
C LYS A 21 -18.09 63.29 -101.07
N ASP A 22 -17.05 64.09 -100.94
CA ASP A 22 -16.30 64.64 -102.07
C ASP A 22 -15.16 63.69 -102.48
N ALA A 23 -15.10 62.51 -101.85
CA ALA A 23 -14.28 61.40 -102.27
C ALA A 23 -15.00 60.65 -103.39
N GLY A 24 -14.32 60.42 -104.51
CA GLY A 24 -14.84 59.69 -105.64
C GLY A 24 -14.04 59.97 -106.90
N ASP A 25 -14.50 59.40 -108.00
CA ASP A 25 -13.86 59.57 -109.30
C ASP A 25 -14.52 60.74 -110.03
N TYR A 26 -13.77 61.80 -110.27
CA TYR A 26 -14.18 62.99 -110.99
C TYR A 26 -13.70 62.91 -112.44
N LEU A 27 -14.62 63.02 -113.40
CA LEU A 27 -14.31 62.94 -114.82
C LEU A 27 -14.21 64.35 -115.41
N CYS A 28 -13.06 64.70 -115.98
CA CYS A 28 -12.87 65.92 -116.73
C CYS A 28 -13.03 65.63 -118.23
N VAL A 29 -13.76 66.48 -118.95
CA VAL A 29 -14.09 66.30 -120.36
C VAL A 29 -13.73 67.57 -121.14
N ALA A 30 -12.84 67.44 -122.13
CA ALA A 30 -12.46 68.50 -123.04
C ALA A 30 -13.09 68.25 -124.43
N ARG A 31 -13.90 69.19 -124.91
CA ARG A 31 -14.71 69.03 -126.13
C ARG A 31 -14.47 70.18 -127.10
N ASN A 32 -14.25 69.86 -128.38
CA ASN A 32 -14.23 70.83 -129.48
C ASN A 32 -15.14 70.36 -130.65
N ARG A 33 -15.12 71.07 -131.79
CA ARG A 33 -16.01 70.76 -132.94
C ARG A 33 -15.66 69.45 -133.68
N ILE A 34 -14.52 68.82 -133.40
CA ILE A 34 -14.03 67.60 -134.06
C ILE A 34 -14.12 66.37 -133.14
N GLY A 35 -14.07 66.53 -131.81
CA GLY A 35 -14.23 65.40 -130.87
C GLY A 35 -14.05 65.77 -129.39
N ASP A 36 -14.09 64.73 -128.56
CA ASP A 36 -13.95 64.79 -127.10
C ASP A 36 -12.72 64.01 -126.65
N ASP A 37 -12.06 64.50 -125.59
CA ASP A 37 -11.04 63.79 -124.83
C ASP A 37 -11.41 63.81 -123.33
N LEU A 38 -11.11 62.73 -122.59
CA LEU A 38 -11.55 62.56 -121.19
C LEU A 38 -10.45 62.01 -120.29
N ILE A 39 -10.45 62.45 -119.02
CA ILE A 39 -9.58 61.92 -117.98
C ILE A 39 -10.31 61.75 -116.64
N LEU A 40 -10.09 60.62 -115.96
CA LEU A 40 -10.70 60.25 -114.67
C LEU A 40 -9.75 60.54 -113.50
N MET A 41 -10.25 61.23 -112.47
CA MET A 41 -9.47 61.70 -111.33
C MET A 41 -10.03 61.14 -110.02
N LYS A 42 -9.26 60.34 -109.27
CA LYS A 42 -9.67 59.75 -107.99
C LYS A 42 -9.43 60.69 -106.81
N VAL A 43 -10.47 60.97 -106.02
CA VAL A 43 -10.43 61.79 -104.80
C VAL A 43 -10.80 60.92 -103.60
N SER A 44 -10.04 60.99 -102.49
CA SER A 44 -10.32 60.25 -101.25
C SER A 44 -10.18 61.15 -100.03
N ILE A 45 -11.03 60.95 -99.01
CA ILE A 45 -11.16 61.85 -97.85
C ILE A 45 -11.42 61.00 -96.59
N ALA A 46 -10.72 61.27 -95.49
CA ALA A 46 -10.92 60.58 -94.22
C ALA A 46 -10.71 61.54 -93.03
N MET A 47 -11.74 61.72 -92.18
CA MET A 47 -11.70 62.70 -91.07
C MET A 47 -12.31 62.14 -89.77
N LYS A 48 -11.46 61.73 -88.81
CA LYS A 48 -11.87 61.20 -87.49
C LYS A 48 -11.12 61.93 -86.37
N PRO A 49 -11.77 62.45 -85.31
CA PRO A 49 -11.07 63.02 -84.16
C PRO A 49 -10.24 61.97 -83.43
N ALA A 50 -9.15 62.40 -82.79
CA ALA A 50 -8.30 61.50 -82.01
C ALA A 50 -9.11 60.79 -80.92
N LYS A 51 -8.94 59.47 -80.83
CA LYS A 51 -9.58 58.63 -79.82
C LYS A 51 -8.60 57.58 -79.32
N ILE A 52 -8.45 57.47 -78.01
CA ILE A 52 -7.63 56.40 -77.40
C ILE A 52 -8.44 55.10 -77.42
N ASP A 53 -7.88 54.06 -78.03
CA ASP A 53 -8.60 52.81 -78.35
C ASP A 53 -8.96 52.02 -77.08
N HIS A 54 -8.16 52.15 -76.02
CA HIS A 54 -8.36 51.46 -74.75
C HIS A 54 -8.27 52.43 -73.58
N LYS A 55 -9.42 52.96 -73.13
CA LYS A 55 -9.50 53.75 -71.89
C LYS A 55 -9.90 52.86 -70.72
N GLN A 56 -8.92 52.42 -69.94
CA GLN A 56 -9.16 51.91 -68.60
C GLN A 56 -8.21 52.62 -67.64
N GLN A 57 -8.73 53.10 -66.51
CA GLN A 57 -7.87 53.52 -65.41
C GLN A 57 -7.23 52.26 -64.83
N PHE A 58 -5.95 52.04 -65.11
CA PHE A 58 -5.22 50.96 -64.47
C PHE A 58 -4.11 51.51 -63.57
N LYS A 59 -3.91 50.79 -62.47
CA LYS A 59 -2.77 50.98 -61.58
C LYS A 59 -1.63 50.12 -62.08
N LYS A 60 -0.45 50.70 -62.25
CA LYS A 60 0.75 49.96 -62.68
C LYS A 60 1.71 49.84 -61.50
N LEU A 61 2.08 48.61 -61.15
CA LEU A 61 3.11 48.34 -60.16
C LEU A 61 4.46 48.18 -60.87
N VAL A 62 5.48 48.86 -60.36
CA VAL A 62 6.82 48.84 -60.92
C VAL A 62 7.83 48.62 -59.79
N PRO A 63 8.63 47.53 -59.81
CA PRO A 63 9.69 47.36 -58.83
C PRO A 63 10.78 48.43 -58.99
N TYR A 64 11.35 48.88 -57.87
CA TYR A 64 12.43 49.86 -57.84
C TYR A 64 13.63 49.40 -58.71
N GLY A 65 14.15 50.32 -59.53
CA GLY A 65 15.26 50.06 -60.43
C GLY A 65 14.91 49.14 -61.61
N LYS A 66 13.64 48.77 -61.81
CA LYS A 66 13.17 48.09 -63.03
C LYS A 66 12.57 49.09 -64.00
N ASP A 67 12.61 48.71 -65.27
CA ASP A 67 12.02 49.50 -66.33
C ASP A 67 10.51 49.30 -66.35
N PHE A 68 9.77 50.32 -66.75
CA PHE A 68 8.35 50.16 -67.04
C PHE A 68 7.97 50.80 -68.37
N ARG A 69 6.97 50.21 -69.01
CA ARG A 69 6.40 50.70 -70.26
C ARG A 69 4.88 50.75 -70.16
N VAL A 70 4.31 51.76 -70.78
CA VAL A 70 2.88 52.00 -70.86
C VAL A 70 2.52 52.40 -72.28
N ASP A 71 1.71 51.56 -72.92
CA ASP A 71 1.28 51.77 -74.30
C ASP A 71 0.09 52.75 -74.31
N CYS A 72 0.15 53.77 -75.17
CA CYS A 72 -1.03 54.55 -75.55
C CYS A 72 -1.28 54.37 -77.04
N LYS A 73 -2.39 53.72 -77.37
CA LYS A 73 -2.80 53.51 -78.77
C LYS A 73 -4.02 54.37 -79.04
N ALA A 74 -3.93 55.17 -80.09
CA ALA A 74 -5.00 56.06 -80.50
C ALA A 74 -5.24 55.97 -82.00
N SER A 75 -6.50 56.08 -82.39
CA SER A 75 -6.97 56.10 -83.77
C SER A 75 -7.57 57.47 -84.12
N GLY A 76 -7.42 57.89 -85.37
CA GLY A 76 -7.87 59.19 -85.87
C GLY A 76 -7.35 59.45 -87.28
N SER A 77 -7.99 60.38 -88.01
CA SER A 77 -7.58 60.81 -89.35
C SER A 77 -7.74 62.33 -89.46
N PRO A 78 -6.68 63.13 -89.61
CA PRO A 78 -5.26 62.74 -89.65
C PRO A 78 -4.79 61.99 -88.41
N THR A 79 -3.74 61.16 -88.55
CA THR A 79 -3.19 60.32 -87.48
C THR A 79 -2.90 61.15 -86.22
N PRO A 80 -3.40 60.75 -85.03
CA PRO A 80 -3.18 61.52 -83.81
C PRO A 80 -1.72 61.59 -83.40
N GLU A 81 -1.28 62.75 -82.96
CA GLU A 81 -0.03 62.93 -82.22
C GLU A 81 -0.24 62.51 -80.76
N ILE A 82 0.73 61.77 -80.21
CA ILE A 82 0.69 61.26 -78.84
C ILE A 82 1.72 62.01 -77.99
N SER A 83 1.29 62.47 -76.82
CA SER A 83 2.16 63.04 -75.78
C SER A 83 1.78 62.50 -74.40
N TRP A 84 2.72 62.54 -73.46
CA TRP A 84 2.54 62.02 -72.11
C TRP A 84 2.85 63.09 -71.06
N GLY A 85 1.90 63.38 -70.17
CA GLY A 85 2.12 64.11 -68.93
C GLY A 85 2.69 63.19 -67.85
N LEU A 86 3.81 63.59 -67.24
CA LEU A 86 4.48 62.92 -66.13
C LEU A 86 3.93 63.43 -64.78
N PRO A 87 4.16 62.71 -63.66
CA PRO A 87 3.66 63.09 -62.34
C PRO A 87 4.13 64.46 -61.81
N ASP A 88 5.28 64.93 -62.28
CA ASP A 88 5.84 66.23 -61.94
C ASP A 88 5.27 67.39 -62.79
N GLY A 89 4.33 67.09 -63.70
CA GLY A 89 3.69 68.03 -64.60
C GLY A 89 4.42 68.27 -65.91
N THR A 90 5.58 67.64 -66.13
CA THR A 90 6.30 67.74 -67.41
C THR A 90 5.60 66.94 -68.50
N VAL A 91 5.69 67.39 -69.76
CA VAL A 91 5.06 66.71 -70.92
C VAL A 91 6.14 66.24 -71.88
N VAL A 92 6.09 64.95 -72.24
CA VAL A 92 7.00 64.29 -73.19
C VAL A 92 6.28 64.09 -74.52
N ASN A 93 6.85 64.58 -75.62
CA ASN A 93 6.37 64.41 -76.99
C ASN A 93 7.51 64.00 -77.94
N ASN A 94 7.19 63.65 -79.19
CA ASN A 94 8.17 63.18 -80.18
C ASN A 94 9.16 64.27 -80.64
N ALA A 95 8.89 65.55 -80.34
CA ALA A 95 9.70 66.70 -80.74
C ALA A 95 10.90 66.99 -79.81
N MET A 96 10.92 66.45 -78.58
CA MET A 96 11.98 66.71 -77.59
C MET A 96 13.08 65.62 -77.56
N LEU A 97 13.38 64.97 -78.69
CA LEU A 97 14.53 64.08 -78.83
C LEU A 97 15.79 64.87 -79.25
N ALA A 98 16.20 65.82 -78.40
CA ALA A 98 17.44 66.65 -78.37
C ALA A 98 17.04 68.05 -77.85
N ASP A 99 17.63 68.71 -76.85
CA ASP A 99 19.04 68.76 -76.44
C ASP A 99 19.22 69.33 -75.00
N ASP A 100 20.45 69.22 -74.47
CA ASP A 100 21.17 70.18 -73.61
C ASP A 100 21.01 70.22 -72.07
N SER A 101 21.00 69.06 -71.42
CA SER A 101 21.54 68.96 -70.03
C SER A 101 22.03 67.57 -69.60
N GLY A 102 22.14 66.61 -70.52
CA GLY A 102 22.95 65.39 -70.37
C GLY A 102 22.58 64.36 -69.28
N HIS A 103 21.71 64.68 -68.31
CA HIS A 103 21.54 63.81 -67.13
C HIS A 103 20.09 63.44 -66.75
N ARG A 104 19.05 63.95 -67.43
CA ARG A 104 17.65 63.49 -67.24
C ARG A 104 16.93 62.97 -68.50
N ALA A 105 17.39 63.34 -69.70
CA ALA A 105 16.72 63.03 -70.98
C ALA A 105 16.91 61.58 -71.50
N ARG A 106 17.57 60.69 -70.75
CA ARG A 106 17.73 59.26 -71.13
C ARG A 106 16.81 58.31 -70.36
N ARG A 107 16.04 58.80 -69.39
CA ARG A 107 15.21 57.94 -68.53
C ARG A 107 13.82 57.72 -69.09
N PHE A 108 13.18 58.75 -69.66
CA PHE A 108 11.89 58.61 -70.34
C PHE A 108 12.07 58.62 -71.85
N VAL A 109 11.48 57.64 -72.54
CA VAL A 109 11.51 57.52 -74.00
C VAL A 109 10.07 57.34 -74.47
N LEU A 110 9.62 58.20 -75.39
CA LEU A 110 8.37 58.00 -76.12
C LEU A 110 8.68 57.32 -77.45
N PHE A 111 8.15 56.13 -77.66
CA PHE A 111 8.27 55.43 -78.92
C PHE A 111 7.25 55.94 -79.94
N ASN A 112 7.60 55.87 -81.23
CA ASN A 112 6.73 56.29 -82.35
C ASN A 112 5.35 55.59 -82.36
N ASN A 113 5.20 54.46 -81.67
CA ASN A 113 3.94 53.74 -81.53
C ASN A 113 3.07 54.24 -80.35
N GLY A 114 3.44 55.35 -79.69
CA GLY A 114 2.72 55.95 -78.56
C GLY A 114 3.09 55.40 -77.17
N THR A 115 4.07 54.50 -77.08
CA THR A 115 4.48 53.87 -75.82
C THR A 115 5.44 54.74 -75.03
N LEU A 116 5.10 55.06 -73.78
CA LEU A 116 6.03 55.67 -72.83
C LEU A 116 6.85 54.58 -72.14
N TYR A 117 8.17 54.73 -72.13
CA TYR A 117 9.10 53.85 -71.44
C TYR A 117 9.94 54.64 -70.44
N LEU A 118 10.02 54.14 -69.21
CA LEU A 118 10.96 54.61 -68.18
C LEU A 118 12.02 53.54 -67.93
N ASN A 119 13.28 53.92 -68.06
CA ASN A 119 14.44 53.15 -67.62
C ASN A 119 14.68 53.36 -66.11
N LYS A 120 14.75 52.26 -65.34
CA LYS A 120 14.97 52.24 -63.88
C LYS A 120 14.09 53.21 -63.10
N ALA A 121 12.88 52.77 -62.75
CA ALA A 121 11.96 53.53 -61.91
C ALA A 121 12.50 53.77 -60.50
N GLY A 122 12.52 55.02 -60.04
CA GLY A 122 12.75 55.41 -58.66
C GLY A 122 11.46 55.87 -57.99
N VAL A 123 11.52 56.12 -56.68
CA VAL A 123 10.33 56.49 -55.87
C VAL A 123 9.67 57.77 -56.36
N ALA A 124 10.48 58.73 -56.84
CA ALA A 124 10.00 60.02 -57.34
C ALA A 124 9.22 59.90 -58.66
N GLU A 125 9.41 58.81 -59.40
CA GLU A 125 8.69 58.54 -60.63
C GLU A 125 7.34 57.83 -60.40
N GLY A 126 6.92 57.64 -59.14
CA GLY A 126 5.56 57.23 -58.79
C GLY A 126 4.56 58.39 -58.92
N GLY A 127 3.34 58.09 -59.36
CA GLY A 127 2.26 59.08 -59.50
C GLY A 127 1.40 58.90 -60.74
N ASP A 128 0.63 59.92 -61.09
CA ASP A 128 -0.30 59.89 -62.22
C ASP A 128 0.40 60.27 -63.53
N TYR A 129 0.40 59.36 -64.50
CA TYR A 129 0.83 59.57 -65.87
C TYR A 129 -0.40 59.73 -66.76
N THR A 130 -0.41 60.72 -67.65
CA THR A 130 -1.56 60.98 -68.52
C THR A 130 -1.15 60.96 -69.98
N CYS A 131 -1.70 60.05 -70.78
CA CYS A 131 -1.55 60.08 -72.23
C CYS A 131 -2.55 61.06 -72.83
N TYR A 132 -2.08 61.87 -73.78
CA TYR A 132 -2.88 62.74 -74.61
C TYR A 132 -2.71 62.35 -76.08
N ALA A 133 -3.81 62.02 -76.74
CA ALA A 133 -3.87 61.80 -78.18
C ALA A 133 -4.60 62.97 -78.83
N GLN A 134 -3.98 63.67 -79.78
CA GLN A 134 -4.54 64.87 -80.38
C GLN A 134 -4.36 64.91 -81.89
N ASN A 135 -5.39 65.31 -82.62
CA ASN A 135 -5.28 65.72 -84.01
C ASN A 135 -6.00 67.04 -84.24
N THR A 136 -6.04 67.52 -85.48
CA THR A 136 -6.68 68.79 -85.85
C THR A 136 -8.19 68.84 -85.55
N LEU A 137 -8.83 67.70 -85.26
CA LEU A 137 -10.27 67.59 -85.04
C LEU A 137 -10.65 67.36 -83.57
N GLY A 138 -9.72 66.95 -82.71
CA GLY A 138 -10.02 66.70 -81.29
C GLY A 138 -8.84 66.16 -80.48
N ARG A 139 -9.03 66.16 -79.16
CA ARG A 139 -8.09 65.63 -78.16
C ARG A 139 -8.79 64.62 -77.28
N ASP A 140 -8.06 63.56 -76.93
CA ASP A 140 -8.51 62.53 -76.02
C ASP A 140 -7.44 62.19 -74.97
N GLU A 141 -7.84 61.79 -73.76
CA GLU A 141 -6.93 61.53 -72.64
C GLU A 141 -7.20 60.24 -71.87
N MET A 142 -6.12 59.68 -71.30
CA MET A 142 -6.13 58.50 -70.43
C MET A 142 -5.12 58.68 -69.30
N LYS A 143 -5.54 58.42 -68.05
CA LYS A 143 -4.68 58.50 -66.85
C LYS A 143 -4.37 57.12 -66.26
N ILE A 144 -3.13 56.93 -65.82
CA ILE A 144 -2.60 55.73 -65.17
C ILE A 144 -1.83 56.11 -63.92
N HIS A 145 -2.11 55.42 -62.81
CA HIS A 145 -1.38 55.63 -61.55
C HIS A 145 -0.26 54.59 -61.42
N VAL A 146 0.99 55.05 -61.37
CA VAL A 146 2.16 54.19 -61.20
C VAL A 146 2.59 54.22 -59.74
N THR A 147 2.67 53.04 -59.11
CA THR A 147 3.22 52.88 -57.76
C THR A 147 4.54 52.12 -57.84
N VAL A 148 5.60 52.73 -57.30
CA VAL A 148 6.93 52.11 -57.27
C VAL A 148 7.08 51.28 -56.00
N VAL A 149 7.39 50.00 -56.17
CA VAL A 149 7.56 49.02 -55.10
C VAL A 149 9.04 48.90 -54.80
N VAL A 150 9.45 49.35 -53.61
CA VAL A 150 10.88 49.36 -53.20
C VAL A 150 11.22 48.12 -52.39
N ALA A 151 10.31 47.67 -51.54
CA ALA A 151 10.51 46.50 -50.70
C ALA A 151 9.18 45.77 -50.47
N ALA A 152 9.20 44.44 -50.64
CA ALA A 152 8.17 43.55 -50.13
C ALA A 152 8.09 43.67 -48.60
N PRO A 153 6.94 43.36 -47.97
CA PRO A 153 6.83 43.49 -46.53
C PRO A 153 7.77 42.50 -45.84
N GLN A 154 8.34 42.90 -44.72
CA GLN A 154 9.13 42.04 -43.84
C GLN A 154 8.69 42.29 -42.40
N ILE A 155 8.08 41.28 -41.79
CA ILE A 155 7.71 41.30 -40.38
C ILE A 155 8.98 41.24 -39.55
N LYS A 156 9.14 42.19 -38.63
CA LYS A 156 10.28 42.25 -37.73
C LYS A 156 10.40 40.94 -36.95
N HIS A 157 11.59 40.35 -36.96
CA HIS A 157 11.90 39.15 -36.21
C HIS A 157 12.02 39.47 -34.71
N ASN A 158 10.89 39.59 -34.01
CA ASN A 158 10.85 39.46 -32.56
C ASN A 158 11.04 37.98 -32.17
N HIS A 159 11.91 37.69 -31.19
CA HIS A 159 12.27 36.35 -30.74
C HIS A 159 11.17 35.62 -29.95
N LYS A 160 10.13 36.34 -29.49
CA LYS A 160 9.02 35.75 -28.71
C LYS A 160 7.80 35.49 -29.60
N THR A 161 7.74 34.32 -30.23
CA THR A 161 6.55 33.83 -30.95
C THR A 161 5.63 32.98 -30.09
N HIS A 162 6.11 32.52 -28.93
CA HIS A 162 5.31 31.84 -27.92
C HIS A 162 4.99 32.81 -26.79
N VAL A 163 3.71 33.07 -26.57
CA VAL A 163 3.22 34.03 -25.57
C VAL A 163 2.32 33.28 -24.60
N THR A 164 2.59 33.43 -23.31
CA THR A 164 1.75 32.87 -22.25
C THR A 164 1.14 33.99 -21.44
N VAL A 165 -0.18 33.94 -21.23
CA VAL A 165 -0.93 34.96 -20.48
C VAL A 165 -1.83 34.30 -19.45
N THR A 166 -1.97 34.90 -18.27
CA THR A 166 -2.92 34.44 -17.25
C THR A 166 -4.35 34.85 -17.64
N ALA A 167 -5.32 33.96 -17.43
CA ALA A 167 -6.72 34.23 -17.72
C ALA A 167 -7.20 35.54 -17.06
N GLY A 168 -7.94 36.35 -17.81
CA GLY A 168 -8.41 37.68 -17.40
C GLY A 168 -7.42 38.83 -17.65
N HIS A 169 -6.15 38.55 -17.95
CA HIS A 169 -5.18 39.58 -18.35
C HIS A 169 -5.22 39.85 -19.85
N THR A 170 -4.55 40.91 -20.29
CA THR A 170 -4.48 41.27 -21.71
C THR A 170 -3.29 40.58 -22.37
N ALA A 171 -3.53 39.82 -23.44
CA ALA A 171 -2.47 39.26 -24.27
C ALA A 171 -2.00 40.30 -25.30
N LEU A 172 -0.71 40.35 -25.60
CA LEU A 172 -0.14 41.20 -26.65
C LEU A 172 0.71 40.34 -27.60
N LEU A 173 0.35 40.37 -28.88
CA LEU A 173 1.06 39.70 -29.96
C LEU A 173 1.67 40.78 -30.87
N ASP A 174 2.98 40.97 -30.78
CA ASP A 174 3.68 42.03 -31.51
C ASP A 174 3.83 41.66 -32.99
N CYS A 175 3.24 42.43 -33.89
CA CYS A 175 3.47 42.26 -35.33
C CYS A 175 3.68 43.60 -36.01
N GLU A 176 4.95 43.95 -36.16
CA GLU A 176 5.38 45.13 -36.88
C GLU A 176 6.09 44.71 -38.16
N ALA A 177 5.75 45.32 -39.29
CA ALA A 177 6.37 45.04 -40.58
C ALA A 177 6.97 46.29 -41.21
N ALA A 178 8.18 46.14 -41.76
CA ALA A 178 8.78 47.10 -42.68
C ALA A 178 8.32 46.79 -44.11
N GLY A 179 8.35 47.77 -45.00
CA GLY A 179 7.99 47.59 -46.42
C GLY A 179 7.59 48.90 -47.05
N GLU A 180 7.87 49.07 -48.34
CA GLU A 180 7.63 50.31 -49.08
C GLU A 180 6.97 50.00 -50.44
N PRO A 181 5.69 50.39 -50.65
CA PRO A 181 4.82 51.15 -49.74
C PRO A 181 4.47 50.41 -48.43
N ARG A 182 4.13 51.17 -47.38
CA ARG A 182 3.77 50.64 -46.06
C ARG A 182 2.77 49.48 -46.16
N ALA A 183 3.11 48.37 -45.52
CA ALA A 183 2.29 47.16 -45.53
C ALA A 183 1.00 47.32 -44.72
N GLN A 184 -0.08 46.73 -45.23
CA GLN A 184 -1.31 46.52 -44.48
C GLN A 184 -1.17 45.23 -43.68
N ILE A 185 -1.50 45.28 -42.40
CA ILE A 185 -1.36 44.15 -41.48
C ILE A 185 -2.76 43.64 -41.10
N PHE A 186 -2.93 42.33 -41.14
CA PHE A 186 -4.12 41.63 -40.69
C PHE A 186 -3.74 40.36 -39.93
N TRP A 187 -4.63 39.91 -39.05
CA TRP A 187 -4.43 38.74 -38.21
C TRP A 187 -5.44 37.65 -38.56
N LEU A 188 -4.97 36.40 -38.67
CA LEU A 188 -5.83 35.23 -38.69
C LEU A 188 -5.91 34.67 -37.28
N LEU A 189 -7.13 34.61 -36.74
CA LEU A 189 -7.40 34.01 -35.43
C LEU A 189 -7.35 32.47 -35.53
N PRO A 190 -7.24 31.74 -34.40
CA PRO A 190 -7.30 30.28 -34.38
C PRO A 190 -8.58 29.70 -35.01
N SER A 191 -9.67 30.48 -34.99
CA SER A 191 -10.95 30.16 -35.64
C SER A 191 -10.92 30.25 -37.18
N SER A 192 -9.79 30.64 -37.77
CA SER A 192 -9.65 31.00 -39.19
C SER A 192 -10.39 32.27 -39.61
N GLU A 193 -10.87 33.07 -38.66
CA GLU A 193 -11.44 34.39 -38.94
C GLU A 193 -10.33 35.43 -39.15
N MET A 194 -10.51 36.29 -40.15
CA MET A 194 -9.57 37.36 -40.48
C MET A 194 -9.96 38.67 -39.78
N LEU A 195 -9.04 39.20 -38.99
CA LEU A 195 -9.17 40.46 -38.27
C LEU A 195 -8.34 41.55 -38.96
N SER A 196 -9.02 42.53 -39.55
CA SER A 196 -8.42 43.70 -40.23
C SER A 196 -8.67 45.02 -39.49
N SER A 197 -9.47 45.00 -38.42
CA SER A 197 -9.77 46.16 -37.58
C SER A 197 -10.13 45.70 -36.16
N SER A 198 -10.08 46.61 -35.18
CA SER A 198 -10.40 46.29 -33.78
C SER A 198 -11.87 45.89 -33.63
N THR A 199 -12.13 44.75 -32.98
CA THR A 199 -13.49 44.23 -32.73
C THR A 199 -13.64 43.72 -31.30
N GLY A 200 -14.54 44.33 -30.53
CA GLY A 200 -14.84 43.90 -29.16
C GLY A 200 -13.59 43.81 -28.27
N ARG A 201 -13.17 42.58 -27.93
CA ARG A 201 -12.00 42.28 -27.09
C ARG A 201 -10.66 42.33 -27.84
N HIS A 202 -10.67 42.32 -29.18
CA HIS A 202 -9.47 42.36 -30.02
C HIS A 202 -9.18 43.80 -30.44
N SER A 203 -8.03 44.35 -30.06
CA SER A 203 -7.61 45.70 -30.47
C SER A 203 -6.33 45.65 -31.31
N LEU A 204 -6.41 46.17 -32.54
CA LEU A 204 -5.28 46.26 -33.46
C LEU A 204 -4.56 47.61 -33.28
N HIS A 205 -3.28 47.56 -32.94
CA HIS A 205 -2.45 48.73 -32.75
C HIS A 205 -1.96 49.32 -34.08
N THR A 206 -1.56 50.60 -34.06
CA THR A 206 -1.07 51.32 -35.25
C THR A 206 0.20 50.72 -35.85
N ASN A 207 0.99 50.00 -35.06
CA ASN A 207 2.16 49.26 -35.51
C ASN A 207 1.85 47.87 -36.11
N GLY A 208 0.58 47.42 -36.03
CA GLY A 208 0.11 46.11 -36.50
C GLY A 208 -0.05 45.04 -35.42
N SER A 209 0.32 45.33 -34.17
CA SER A 209 0.24 44.37 -33.06
C SER A 209 -1.20 44.12 -32.62
N LEU A 210 -1.51 42.90 -32.19
CA LEU A 210 -2.83 42.50 -31.71
C LEU A 210 -2.83 42.43 -30.19
N SER A 211 -3.80 43.09 -29.54
CA SER A 211 -4.09 42.91 -28.12
C SER A 211 -5.44 42.24 -27.89
N ILE A 212 -5.50 41.32 -26.93
CA ILE A 212 -6.70 40.55 -26.58
C ILE A 212 -7.02 40.85 -25.12
N SER A 213 -8.03 41.68 -24.87
CA SER A 213 -8.46 42.02 -23.51
C SER A 213 -9.19 40.86 -22.84
N GLN A 214 -8.95 40.65 -21.54
CA GLN A 214 -9.55 39.58 -20.74
C GLN A 214 -9.43 38.21 -21.41
N ALA A 215 -8.20 37.76 -21.66
CA ALA A 215 -7.92 36.49 -22.32
C ALA A 215 -8.56 35.32 -21.55
N GLY A 216 -9.31 34.46 -22.24
CA GLY A 216 -9.91 33.24 -21.71
C GLY A 216 -9.25 31.99 -22.29
N LEU A 217 -9.56 30.81 -21.73
CA LEU A 217 -8.96 29.55 -22.17
C LEU A 217 -9.24 29.22 -23.65
N LEU A 218 -10.34 29.72 -24.21
CA LEU A 218 -10.71 29.54 -25.62
C LEU A 218 -9.93 30.45 -26.57
N ASP A 219 -9.25 31.48 -26.05
CA ASP A 219 -8.41 32.35 -26.87
C ASP A 219 -7.04 31.70 -27.14
N ALA A 220 -6.72 30.56 -26.51
CA ALA A 220 -5.48 29.83 -26.75
C ALA A 220 -5.46 29.20 -28.15
N GLY A 221 -4.31 29.27 -28.82
CA GLY A 221 -4.15 28.73 -30.17
C GLY A 221 -3.10 29.47 -30.99
N ASP A 222 -3.10 29.17 -32.28
CA ASP A 222 -2.14 29.73 -33.22
C ASP A 222 -2.75 30.93 -33.97
N TYR A 223 -2.09 32.08 -33.86
CA TYR A 223 -2.46 33.34 -34.49
C TYR A 223 -1.46 33.65 -35.60
N LEU A 224 -1.93 33.90 -36.82
CA LEU A 224 -1.07 34.23 -37.95
C LEU A 224 -1.15 35.73 -38.23
N CYS A 225 -0.04 36.44 -38.04
CA CYS A 225 0.07 37.79 -38.57
C CYS A 225 0.45 37.73 -40.05
N VAL A 226 -0.21 38.54 -40.86
CA VAL A 226 0.08 38.68 -42.29
C VAL A 226 0.27 40.16 -42.61
N ALA A 227 1.44 40.50 -43.16
CA ALA A 227 1.75 41.81 -43.68
C ALA A 227 1.74 41.75 -45.21
N ARG A 228 0.98 42.63 -45.87
CA ARG A 228 0.81 42.64 -47.32
C ARG A 228 1.03 44.04 -47.90
N ASN A 229 1.83 44.14 -48.94
CA ASN A 229 1.91 45.32 -49.80
C ASN A 229 1.95 44.88 -51.28
N PRO A 230 1.96 45.81 -52.27
CA PRO A 230 2.00 45.43 -53.68
C PRO A 230 3.26 44.66 -54.13
N GLY A 231 4.32 44.65 -53.29
CA GLY A 231 5.54 43.88 -53.52
C GLY A 231 5.51 42.44 -53.02
N GLY A 232 4.50 42.07 -52.23
CA GLY A 232 4.31 40.70 -51.76
C GLY A 232 3.64 40.63 -50.39
N ASP A 233 3.76 39.46 -49.77
CA ASP A 233 3.29 39.17 -48.43
C ASP A 233 4.39 38.54 -47.59
N ASP A 234 4.31 38.77 -46.29
CA ASP A 234 5.11 38.08 -45.28
C ASP A 234 4.20 37.69 -44.12
N THR A 235 4.49 36.55 -43.49
CA THR A 235 3.63 35.96 -42.48
C THR A 235 4.41 35.48 -41.27
N LYS A 236 3.78 35.55 -40.09
CA LYS A 236 4.41 35.10 -38.85
C LYS A 236 3.41 34.47 -37.90
N LEU A 237 3.71 33.24 -37.48
CA LEU A 237 2.89 32.46 -36.56
C LEU A 237 3.25 32.75 -35.11
N TYR A 238 2.23 33.01 -34.29
CA TYR A 238 2.32 33.19 -32.85
C TYR A 238 1.48 32.14 -32.16
N LYS A 239 2.05 31.46 -31.16
CA LYS A 239 1.32 30.54 -30.31
C LYS A 239 0.97 31.22 -29.00
N LEU A 240 -0.32 31.37 -28.71
CA LEU A 240 -0.82 31.92 -27.47
C LEU A 240 -1.31 30.79 -26.56
N ASP A 241 -0.68 30.63 -25.40
CA ASP A 241 -1.19 29.78 -24.33
C ASP A 241 -1.83 30.64 -23.23
N VAL A 242 -3.04 30.25 -22.81
CA VAL A 242 -3.74 30.94 -21.71
C VAL A 242 -3.70 30.05 -20.48
N ALA A 243 -2.92 30.47 -19.49
CA ALA A 243 -2.84 29.80 -18.21
C ALA A 243 -4.09 30.12 -17.38
N ALA A 244 -4.75 29.08 -16.87
CA ALA A 244 -5.80 29.23 -15.88
C ALA A 244 -5.22 29.85 -14.59
N LYS A 245 -6.09 30.23 -13.66
CA LYS A 245 -5.74 30.59 -12.28
C LYS A 245 -4.73 29.61 -11.63
N PRO A 246 -4.08 29.98 -10.49
CA PRO A 246 -3.14 29.10 -9.79
C PRO A 246 -3.67 27.67 -9.57
N PRO A 247 -2.81 26.64 -9.53
CA PRO A 247 -3.21 25.25 -9.41
C PRO A 247 -4.04 24.97 -8.15
N ILE A 248 -4.89 23.96 -8.19
CA ILE A 248 -5.72 23.53 -7.06
C ILE A 248 -5.03 22.32 -6.41
N ILE A 249 -4.75 22.37 -5.11
CA ILE A 249 -4.19 21.24 -4.36
C ILE A 249 -5.32 20.52 -3.62
N ASN A 250 -5.43 19.20 -3.80
CA ASN A 250 -6.41 18.33 -3.14
C ASN A 250 -7.87 18.84 -3.23
N GLY A 251 -8.24 19.48 -4.34
CA GLY A 251 -9.58 20.04 -4.56
C GLY A 251 -9.88 21.36 -3.84
N VAL A 252 -8.92 21.94 -3.12
CA VAL A 252 -9.08 23.20 -2.38
C VAL A 252 -8.44 24.37 -3.13
N TYR A 253 -9.24 25.39 -3.45
CA TYR A 253 -8.75 26.64 -4.05
C TYR A 253 -8.44 27.67 -2.95
N SER A 254 -7.19 27.71 -2.52
CA SER A 254 -6.66 28.72 -1.60
C SER A 254 -5.17 28.90 -1.86
N ASN A 255 -4.67 30.14 -1.85
CA ASN A 255 -3.24 30.42 -2.02
C ASN A 255 -2.36 29.72 -0.96
N LYS A 256 -2.92 29.47 0.23
CA LYS A 256 -2.27 28.73 1.31
C LYS A 256 -3.30 27.90 2.08
N THR A 257 -3.06 26.61 2.20
CA THR A 257 -3.86 25.68 3.02
C THR A 257 -2.99 25.09 4.13
N ILE A 258 -3.53 24.90 5.33
CA ILE A 258 -2.82 24.24 6.44
C ILE A 258 -3.54 22.91 6.73
N MET A 259 -2.79 21.81 6.70
CA MET A 259 -3.28 20.46 6.99
C MET A 259 -2.51 19.89 8.18
N LYS A 260 -3.23 19.45 9.22
CA LYS A 260 -2.64 18.77 10.37
C LYS A 260 -2.65 17.27 10.15
N VAL A 261 -1.50 16.63 10.33
CA VAL A 261 -1.33 15.20 10.08
C VAL A 261 -0.64 14.56 11.28
N THR A 262 -1.22 13.49 11.79
CA THR A 262 -0.57 12.66 12.82
C THR A 262 0.05 11.42 12.18
N ALA A 263 1.19 11.00 12.70
CA ALA A 263 1.84 9.77 12.29
C ALA A 263 2.45 9.00 13.46
N VAL A 264 2.41 7.68 13.37
CA VAL A 264 2.93 6.81 14.42
C VAL A 264 4.43 6.60 14.19
N ARG A 265 5.23 6.67 15.26
CA ARG A 265 6.66 6.36 15.21
C ARG A 265 6.93 4.99 14.58
N HIS A 266 8.01 4.89 13.80
CA HIS A 266 8.41 3.70 13.02
C HIS A 266 7.45 3.26 11.91
N SER A 267 6.30 3.93 11.76
CA SER A 267 5.39 3.68 10.66
C SER A 267 5.83 4.37 9.37
N LYS A 268 5.07 4.13 8.30
CA LYS A 268 5.16 4.85 7.03
C LYS A 268 3.93 5.74 6.89
N LYS A 269 4.11 7.00 6.46
CA LYS A 269 3.00 7.94 6.19
C LYS A 269 3.03 8.44 4.76
N HIS A 270 1.85 8.52 4.16
CA HIS A 270 1.60 9.21 2.91
C HIS A 270 0.88 10.52 3.17
N ILE A 271 1.34 11.59 2.53
CA ILE A 271 0.81 12.94 2.65
C ILE A 271 0.46 13.41 1.24
N ASP A 272 -0.82 13.57 0.97
CA ASP A 272 -1.28 13.88 -0.38
C ASP A 272 -1.10 15.36 -0.69
N CYS A 273 -0.59 15.62 -1.90
CA CYS A 273 -0.48 16.95 -2.47
C CYS A 273 -0.66 16.85 -3.98
N ARG A 274 -1.76 16.21 -4.38
CA ARG A 274 -2.12 16.14 -5.79
C ARG A 274 -2.61 17.51 -6.22
N ALA A 275 -2.01 18.04 -7.27
CA ALA A 275 -2.37 19.34 -7.82
C ALA A 275 -2.92 19.22 -9.24
N GLU A 276 -3.96 20.00 -9.52
CA GLU A 276 -4.61 20.09 -10.82
C GLU A 276 -4.56 21.54 -11.32
N GLY A 277 -4.27 21.74 -12.60
CA GLY A 277 -4.14 23.06 -13.18
C GLY A 277 -3.95 23.00 -14.70
N THR A 278 -4.17 24.14 -15.34
CA THR A 278 -3.97 24.31 -16.80
C THR A 278 -2.99 25.47 -17.02
N PRO A 279 -1.75 25.23 -17.50
CA PRO A 279 -1.15 23.93 -17.78
C PRO A 279 -0.95 23.05 -16.53
N PRO A 280 -0.73 21.73 -16.70
CA PRO A 280 -0.45 20.82 -15.59
C PRO A 280 0.69 21.35 -14.70
N PRO A 281 0.50 21.43 -13.38
CA PRO A 281 1.47 22.06 -12.50
C PRO A 281 2.67 21.18 -12.21
N GLN A 282 3.83 21.82 -12.00
CA GLN A 282 4.98 21.18 -11.38
C GLN A 282 4.81 21.19 -9.85
N ILE A 283 5.09 20.04 -9.23
CA ILE A 283 4.94 19.86 -7.78
C ILE A 283 6.31 19.71 -7.14
N MET A 284 6.52 20.40 -6.03
CA MET A 284 7.74 20.35 -5.23
C MET A 284 7.41 20.36 -3.74
N TRP A 285 8.19 19.62 -2.95
CA TRP A 285 8.14 19.66 -1.49
C TRP A 285 9.33 20.43 -0.93
N ILE A 286 9.05 21.32 0.01
CA ILE A 286 10.03 21.98 0.87
C ILE A 286 9.99 21.25 2.21
N MET A 287 11.08 20.57 2.52
CA MET A 287 11.28 19.84 3.76
C MET A 287 11.74 20.80 4.87
N PRO A 288 11.79 20.34 6.13
CA PRO A 288 12.53 21.04 7.17
C PRO A 288 13.96 21.37 6.71
N ASP A 289 14.50 22.51 7.12
CA ASP A 289 15.80 23.04 6.70
C ASP A 289 15.89 23.54 5.24
N ASN A 290 14.76 23.85 4.60
CA ASN A 290 14.68 24.38 3.23
C ASN A 290 15.28 23.46 2.16
N ILE A 291 15.15 22.14 2.34
CA ILE A 291 15.52 21.18 1.29
C ILE A 291 14.37 21.06 0.28
N PHE A 292 14.67 21.24 -1.00
CA PHE A 292 13.70 21.24 -2.09
C PHE A 292 13.71 19.89 -2.84
N LEU A 293 12.55 19.22 -2.91
CA LEU A 293 12.38 17.93 -3.56
C LEU A 293 11.27 18.00 -4.62
N THR A 294 11.67 18.03 -5.90
CA THR A 294 10.74 18.05 -7.04
C THR A 294 10.16 16.67 -7.32
N ALA A 295 8.88 16.58 -7.67
CA ALA A 295 8.24 15.33 -8.05
C ALA A 295 8.67 14.88 -9.47
N PRO A 296 9.07 13.60 -9.69
CA PRO A 296 9.29 12.56 -8.69
C PRO A 296 10.70 12.59 -8.06
N TYR A 297 10.79 12.19 -6.79
CA TYR A 297 12.05 12.01 -6.05
C TYR A 297 12.04 10.67 -5.31
N TYR A 298 13.11 9.88 -5.40
CA TYR A 298 13.18 8.53 -4.83
C TYR A 298 14.34 8.38 -3.85
N GLY A 299 14.17 8.87 -2.61
CA GLY A 299 15.10 8.63 -1.51
C GLY A 299 14.83 7.31 -0.78
N SER A 300 15.78 6.89 0.07
CA SER A 300 15.65 5.67 0.88
C SER A 300 14.52 5.77 1.91
N ARG A 301 14.42 6.93 2.58
CA ARG A 301 13.44 7.24 3.62
C ARG A 301 12.29 8.12 3.13
N ILE A 302 12.60 9.10 2.29
CA ILE A 302 11.65 10.10 1.78
C ILE A 302 11.47 9.87 0.28
N VAL A 303 10.24 9.74 -0.18
CA VAL A 303 9.88 9.57 -1.59
C VAL A 303 8.80 10.59 -1.95
N VAL A 304 8.97 11.31 -3.04
CA VAL A 304 7.93 12.14 -3.65
C VAL A 304 7.47 11.45 -4.93
N HIS A 305 6.22 11.00 -4.94
CA HIS A 305 5.64 10.30 -6.09
C HIS A 305 5.34 11.27 -7.23
N LYS A 306 5.21 10.76 -8.47
CA LYS A 306 4.89 11.58 -9.66
C LYS A 306 3.60 12.39 -9.53
N ASN A 307 2.65 11.91 -8.73
CA ASN A 307 1.37 12.57 -8.47
C ASN A 307 1.46 13.66 -7.37
N GLY A 308 2.64 13.92 -6.82
CA GLY A 308 2.86 14.90 -5.75
C GLY A 308 2.78 14.36 -4.32
N THR A 309 2.35 13.10 -4.11
CA THR A 309 2.26 12.52 -2.76
C THR A 309 3.64 12.34 -2.12
N LEU A 310 3.84 12.88 -0.91
CA LEU A 310 5.03 12.66 -0.09
C LEU A 310 4.87 11.40 0.75
N GLU A 311 5.86 10.52 0.71
CA GLU A 311 5.98 9.32 1.52
C GLU A 311 7.18 9.45 2.44
N ILE A 312 6.94 9.32 3.75
CA ILE A 312 7.98 9.26 4.78
C ILE A 312 7.96 7.86 5.39
N ARG A 313 9.05 7.10 5.22
CA ARG A 313 9.27 5.78 5.79
C ARG A 313 9.96 5.88 7.15
N ASN A 314 9.67 4.92 8.04
CA ASN A 314 10.29 4.82 9.36
C ASN A 314 10.30 6.17 10.11
N ILE A 315 9.10 6.66 10.43
CA ILE A 315 8.89 7.97 11.04
C ILE A 315 9.61 8.07 12.39
N ARG A 316 10.29 9.20 12.60
CA ARG A 316 11.09 9.51 13.77
C ARG A 316 10.45 10.65 14.56
N PRO A 317 10.63 10.74 15.88
CA PRO A 317 10.15 11.89 16.66
C PRO A 317 10.63 13.23 16.09
N SER A 318 11.87 13.27 15.57
CA SER A 318 12.49 14.43 14.92
C SER A 318 11.81 14.85 13.61
N ASP A 319 10.91 14.05 13.03
CA ASP A 319 10.15 14.43 11.84
C ASP A 319 8.94 15.34 12.18
N THR A 320 8.73 15.66 13.46
CA THR A 320 7.68 16.61 13.89
C THR A 320 8.07 18.01 13.42
N ALA A 321 7.49 18.44 12.30
CA ALA A 321 7.84 19.67 11.61
C ALA A 321 6.78 20.04 10.56
N ASP A 322 6.93 21.22 9.97
CA ASP A 322 6.13 21.67 8.84
C ASP A 322 6.77 21.24 7.51
N PHE A 323 5.99 20.56 6.66
CA PHE A 323 6.37 20.19 5.30
C PHE A 323 5.51 21.00 4.34
N ILE A 324 6.12 21.66 3.36
CA ILE A 324 5.40 22.57 2.47
C ILE A 324 5.36 21.98 1.08
N CYS A 325 4.17 21.68 0.58
CA CYS A 325 4.01 21.34 -0.81
C CYS A 325 3.65 22.58 -1.63
N VAL A 326 4.33 22.75 -2.74
CA VAL A 326 4.17 23.87 -3.67
C VAL A 326 3.77 23.29 -5.03
N ALA A 327 2.63 23.75 -5.55
CA ALA A 327 2.17 23.44 -6.90
C ALA A 327 2.20 24.73 -7.73
N ARG A 328 2.94 24.70 -8.83
CA ARG A 328 3.19 25.88 -9.66
C ARG A 328 2.94 25.61 -11.13
N ASN A 329 2.24 26.52 -11.79
CA ASN A 329 2.15 26.61 -13.25
C ASN A 329 2.30 28.08 -13.69
N ASP A 330 2.16 28.35 -14.98
CA ASP A 330 2.24 29.71 -15.53
C ASP A 330 1.11 30.64 -15.05
N GLY A 331 0.07 30.07 -14.43
CA GLY A 331 -1.04 30.76 -13.81
C GLY A 331 -0.79 31.24 -12.38
N GLY A 332 0.29 30.75 -11.75
CA GLY A 332 0.71 31.11 -10.41
C GLY A 332 1.04 29.90 -9.55
N GLU A 333 0.99 30.11 -8.23
CA GLU A 333 1.48 29.17 -7.24
C GLU A 333 0.47 28.99 -6.11
N THR A 334 0.31 27.75 -5.67
CA THR A 334 -0.55 27.36 -4.56
C THR A 334 0.26 26.54 -3.57
N VAL A 335 0.04 26.79 -2.28
CA VAL A 335 0.85 26.21 -1.19
C VAL A 335 -0.01 25.42 -0.22
N LEU A 336 0.45 24.21 0.14
CA LEU A 336 -0.11 23.39 1.21
C LEU A 336 0.96 23.18 2.30
N VAL A 337 0.71 23.73 3.48
CA VAL A 337 1.55 23.52 4.66
C VAL A 337 1.01 22.34 5.45
N VAL A 338 1.84 21.33 5.68
CA VAL A 338 1.50 20.13 6.42
C VAL A 338 2.23 20.14 7.75
N GLN A 339 1.48 20.26 8.84
CA GLN A 339 2.00 20.19 10.20
C GLN A 339 1.98 18.73 10.64
N LEU A 340 3.14 18.07 10.63
CA LEU A 340 3.27 16.67 11.02
C LEU A 340 3.54 16.56 12.53
N GLU A 341 2.70 15.82 13.23
CA GLU A 341 2.90 15.48 14.65
C GLU A 341 3.15 13.97 14.79
N VAL A 342 4.23 13.60 15.47
CA VAL A 342 4.62 12.21 15.65
C VAL A 342 4.18 11.69 17.00
N THR A 343 3.32 10.67 17.00
CA THR A 343 2.79 10.02 18.19
C THR A 343 3.42 8.64 18.40
N GLU A 344 3.57 8.23 19.66
CA GLU A 344 3.98 6.86 19.99
C GLU A 344 2.86 5.85 19.73
N MET A 345 3.23 4.60 19.40
CA MET A 345 2.25 3.53 19.21
C MET A 345 1.75 3.02 20.55
N LEU A 346 0.53 3.41 20.92
CA LEU A 346 -0.08 2.93 22.15
C LEU A 346 -0.58 1.48 21.98
N ARG A 347 -0.24 0.61 22.94
CA ARG A 347 -0.59 -0.81 23.00
C ARG A 347 -1.28 -1.12 24.33
N ARG A 348 -2.44 -1.77 24.27
CA ARG A 348 -3.12 -2.27 25.48
C ARG A 348 -2.23 -3.26 26.25
N PRO A 349 -2.44 -3.43 27.55
CA PRO A 349 -1.66 -4.38 28.33
C PRO A 349 -1.92 -5.81 27.84
N VAL A 350 -0.88 -6.66 27.86
CA VAL A 350 -0.97 -8.09 27.53
C VAL A 350 -0.13 -8.94 28.50
N PHE A 351 -0.68 -10.07 28.95
CA PHE A 351 0.06 -11.03 29.77
C PHE A 351 1.14 -11.73 28.93
N ARG A 352 2.35 -11.85 29.48
CA ARG A 352 3.41 -12.66 28.87
C ARG A 352 3.11 -14.14 29.11
N ASN A 353 3.37 -14.96 28.09
CA ASN A 353 3.32 -16.41 28.20
C ASN A 353 4.73 -16.98 28.44
N PRO A 354 4.90 -18.01 29.29
CA PRO A 354 3.86 -18.66 30.09
C PRO A 354 3.47 -17.85 31.35
N PHE A 355 2.18 -17.86 31.69
CA PHE A 355 1.65 -17.28 32.93
C PHE A 355 1.38 -18.40 33.95
N ASN A 356 1.97 -18.30 35.13
CA ASN A 356 1.82 -19.33 36.17
C ASN A 356 0.48 -19.18 36.91
N GLU A 357 -0.52 -19.94 36.49
CA GLU A 357 -1.87 -19.93 37.09
C GLU A 357 -1.94 -20.62 38.46
N LYS A 358 -0.96 -21.46 38.79
CA LYS A 358 -0.87 -22.17 40.07
C LYS A 358 0.54 -22.09 40.64
N ILE A 359 0.66 -21.60 41.87
CA ILE A 359 1.94 -21.46 42.58
C ILE A 359 1.84 -22.15 43.94
N ILE A 360 2.85 -22.95 44.27
CA ILE A 360 2.94 -23.69 45.53
C ILE A 360 4.05 -23.07 46.38
N ALA A 361 3.69 -22.42 47.48
CA ALA A 361 4.61 -21.79 48.40
C ALA A 361 5.02 -22.74 49.53
N LYS A 362 6.29 -22.71 49.92
CA LYS A 362 6.79 -23.45 51.09
C LYS A 362 6.62 -22.60 52.36
N PRO A 363 6.11 -23.16 53.47
CA PRO A 363 6.01 -22.44 54.73
C PRO A 363 7.37 -21.86 55.17
N GLY A 364 7.35 -20.67 55.77
CA GLY A 364 8.57 -20.03 56.31
C GLY A 364 9.53 -19.44 55.26
N LYS A 365 9.27 -19.62 53.95
CA LYS A 365 10.07 -19.02 52.88
C LYS A 365 9.24 -18.01 52.10
N ALA A 366 9.79 -16.81 51.91
CA ALA A 366 9.13 -15.78 51.12
C ALA A 366 8.85 -16.27 49.70
N ILE A 367 7.69 -15.88 49.15
CA ILE A 367 7.28 -16.22 47.78
C ILE A 367 6.89 -14.95 47.02
N THR A 368 7.28 -14.85 45.76
CA THR A 368 6.97 -13.71 44.88
C THR A 368 6.03 -14.15 43.78
N LEU A 369 4.85 -13.55 43.72
CA LEU A 369 3.88 -13.72 42.65
C LEU A 369 4.17 -12.68 41.56
N ASN A 370 4.33 -13.14 40.32
CA ASN A 370 4.63 -12.27 39.18
C ASN A 370 3.45 -12.21 38.22
N CYS A 371 3.03 -10.99 37.88
CA CYS A 371 1.95 -10.74 36.95
C CYS A 371 2.43 -10.72 35.48
N SER A 372 3.72 -10.44 35.23
CA SER A 372 4.38 -10.45 33.91
C SER A 372 3.54 -9.84 32.78
N VAL A 373 3.37 -8.52 32.78
CA VAL A 373 2.56 -7.81 31.77
C VAL A 373 3.46 -6.92 30.90
N ASP A 374 3.17 -6.85 29.59
CA ASP A 374 3.74 -5.87 28.66
C ASP A 374 2.66 -4.88 28.20
N GLY A 375 3.05 -3.66 27.81
CA GLY A 375 2.11 -2.64 27.33
C GLY A 375 2.81 -1.31 27.02
N ASN A 376 2.18 -0.48 26.19
CA ASN A 376 2.68 0.89 25.92
C ASN A 376 1.53 1.91 26.03
N PRO A 377 1.51 2.83 26.99
CA PRO A 377 2.50 3.03 28.04
C PRO A 377 2.59 1.83 28.99
N PRO A 378 3.70 1.69 29.76
CA PRO A 378 3.83 0.66 30.78
C PRO A 378 2.60 0.66 31.71
N PRO A 379 1.93 -0.49 31.91
CA PRO A 379 0.71 -0.54 32.69
C PRO A 379 0.98 -0.47 34.19
N ASP A 380 0.08 0.19 34.94
CA ASP A 380 0.05 0.09 36.39
C ASP A 380 -0.56 -1.25 36.80
N ILE A 381 0.08 -1.91 37.77
CA ILE A 381 -0.24 -3.27 38.18
C ILE A 381 -0.80 -3.26 39.61
N SER A 382 -1.97 -3.86 39.78
CA SER A 382 -2.63 -4.01 41.06
C SER A 382 -3.00 -5.46 41.35
N TRP A 383 -3.03 -5.79 42.63
CA TRP A 383 -3.29 -7.14 43.12
C TRP A 383 -4.51 -7.15 44.03
N MET A 384 -5.38 -8.13 43.84
CA MET A 384 -6.47 -8.42 44.77
C MET A 384 -6.14 -9.69 45.55
N LEU A 385 -6.14 -9.58 46.87
CA LEU A 385 -5.98 -10.70 47.78
C LEU A 385 -7.26 -11.58 47.78
N PRO A 386 -7.19 -12.83 48.28
CA PRO A 386 -8.36 -13.72 48.37
C PRO A 386 -9.52 -13.18 49.20
N ASN A 387 -9.25 -12.26 50.14
CA ASN A 387 -10.26 -11.59 50.96
C ASN A 387 -10.93 -10.39 50.27
N GLY A 388 -10.60 -10.11 49.01
CA GLY A 388 -11.15 -8.98 48.23
C GLY A 388 -10.43 -7.64 48.41
N THR A 389 -9.39 -7.58 49.25
CA THR A 389 -8.63 -6.33 49.44
C THR A 389 -7.66 -6.07 48.28
N TRP A 390 -7.59 -4.82 47.83
CA TRP A 390 -6.74 -4.39 46.72
C TRP A 390 -5.43 -3.77 47.22
N PHE A 391 -4.34 -4.10 46.53
CA PHE A 391 -2.99 -3.58 46.74
C PHE A 391 -2.48 -3.00 45.43
N SER A 392 -2.12 -1.72 45.41
CA SER A 392 -1.50 -1.07 44.26
C SER A 392 0.02 -1.14 44.32
N SER A 393 0.68 -0.71 43.23
CA SER A 393 2.11 -0.41 43.24
C SER A 393 2.43 0.52 44.43
N SER A 394 3.52 0.23 45.15
CA SER A 394 4.03 0.93 46.36
C SER A 394 3.36 0.65 47.71
N THR A 395 2.36 -0.24 47.80
CA THR A 395 1.79 -0.63 49.10
C THR A 395 2.71 -1.62 49.84
N ARG A 396 3.14 -1.28 51.06
CA ARG A 396 3.96 -2.14 51.92
C ARG A 396 3.25 -2.40 53.25
N THR A 397 2.99 -3.67 53.51
CA THR A 397 2.58 -4.17 54.83
C THR A 397 3.65 -5.12 55.35
N PRO A 398 3.66 -5.48 56.65
CA PRO A 398 4.62 -6.44 57.19
C PRO A 398 4.59 -7.79 56.46
N GLN A 399 3.43 -8.16 55.91
CA GLN A 399 3.17 -9.46 55.28
C GLN A 399 3.25 -9.42 53.74
N PHE A 400 2.84 -8.33 53.10
CA PHE A 400 2.75 -8.17 51.64
C PHE A 400 3.54 -6.96 51.17
N VAL A 401 4.39 -7.15 50.15
CA VAL A 401 5.21 -6.09 49.54
C VAL A 401 5.02 -6.09 48.03
N THR A 402 4.55 -4.97 47.46
CA THR A 402 4.51 -4.80 46.00
C THR A 402 5.84 -4.22 45.48
N GLY A 403 6.38 -4.82 44.43
CA GLY A 403 7.61 -4.38 43.76
C GLY A 403 7.34 -3.41 42.60
N SER A 404 8.36 -2.66 42.18
CA SER A 404 8.28 -1.72 41.04
C SER A 404 7.99 -2.40 39.70
N SER A 405 8.25 -3.69 39.58
CA SER A 405 7.90 -4.54 38.42
C SER A 405 6.48 -5.12 38.48
N GLY A 406 5.65 -4.70 39.45
CA GLY A 406 4.28 -5.20 39.63
C GLY A 406 4.18 -6.60 40.23
N THR A 407 5.22 -7.06 40.95
CA THR A 407 5.22 -8.33 41.67
C THR A 407 4.63 -8.19 43.08
N LEU A 408 3.96 -9.22 43.60
CA LEU A 408 3.48 -9.29 44.98
C LEU A 408 4.31 -10.29 45.78
N THR A 409 5.05 -9.85 46.78
CA THR A 409 5.87 -10.70 47.65
C THR A 409 5.17 -10.96 48.98
N ILE A 410 5.16 -12.21 49.43
CA ILE A 410 4.60 -12.66 50.70
C ILE A 410 5.76 -13.20 51.56
N SER A 411 6.07 -12.53 52.67
CA SER A 411 7.30 -12.82 53.46
C SER A 411 7.26 -14.17 54.19
N ASN A 412 6.11 -14.52 54.77
CA ASN A 412 5.92 -15.81 55.47
C ASN A 412 4.57 -16.43 55.07
N PRO A 413 4.53 -17.28 54.02
CA PRO A 413 3.29 -17.88 53.55
C PRO A 413 2.76 -18.90 54.57
N GLU A 414 1.48 -18.76 54.90
CA GLU A 414 0.76 -19.59 55.87
C GLU A 414 -0.55 -20.06 55.25
N ARG A 415 -1.21 -21.06 55.85
CA ARG A 415 -2.46 -21.62 55.32
C ARG A 415 -3.54 -20.55 55.05
N ARG A 416 -3.62 -19.51 55.89
CA ARG A 416 -4.56 -18.38 55.72
C ARG A 416 -4.27 -17.48 54.51
N HIS A 417 -3.04 -17.53 53.97
CA HIS A 417 -2.64 -16.77 52.79
C HIS A 417 -2.94 -17.54 51.49
N ALA A 418 -3.32 -18.82 51.56
CA ALA A 418 -3.73 -19.59 50.39
C ALA A 418 -5.04 -19.05 49.81
N GLY A 419 -5.20 -19.14 48.49
CA GLY A 419 -6.41 -18.70 47.81
C GLY A 419 -6.16 -18.18 46.40
N ARG A 420 -7.21 -17.59 45.81
CA ARG A 420 -7.14 -17.01 44.46
C ARG A 420 -6.75 -15.54 44.56
N TYR A 421 -5.59 -15.22 44.02
CA TYR A 421 -5.11 -13.86 43.84
C TYR A 421 -5.48 -13.40 42.44
N ARG A 422 -5.91 -12.15 42.30
CA ARG A 422 -6.13 -11.54 40.99
C ARG A 422 -5.04 -10.52 40.74
N CYS A 423 -4.37 -10.61 39.59
CA CYS A 423 -3.57 -9.50 39.11
C CYS A 423 -4.35 -8.75 38.03
N ALA A 424 -4.40 -7.44 38.13
CA ALA A 424 -4.95 -6.54 37.14
C ALA A 424 -3.87 -5.58 36.65
N ALA A 425 -3.90 -5.26 35.36
CA ALA A 425 -2.99 -4.32 34.73
C ALA A 425 -3.76 -3.35 33.85
N ARG A 426 -3.46 -2.05 33.98
CA ARG A 426 -4.19 -0.97 33.31
C ARG A 426 -3.22 0.05 32.71
N ASN A 427 -3.52 0.46 31.48
CA ASN A 427 -2.99 1.70 30.91
C ASN A 427 -4.11 2.49 30.24
N GLN A 428 -3.80 3.63 29.63
CA GLN A 428 -4.79 4.48 28.97
C GLN A 428 -5.52 3.82 27.78
N VAL A 429 -4.99 2.73 27.23
CA VAL A 429 -5.57 2.01 26.09
C VAL A 429 -6.48 0.87 26.55
N GLY A 430 -6.27 0.33 27.74
CA GLY A 430 -7.13 -0.75 28.23
C GLY A 430 -6.75 -1.36 29.57
N TYR A 431 -7.53 -2.38 29.92
CA TYR A 431 -7.48 -3.13 31.17
C TYR A 431 -7.45 -4.63 30.87
N ILE A 432 -6.66 -5.37 31.64
CA ILE A 432 -6.68 -6.84 31.67
C ILE A 432 -6.58 -7.33 33.12
N GLU A 433 -7.14 -8.49 33.40
CA GLU A 433 -6.96 -9.17 34.68
C GLU A 433 -6.86 -10.69 34.48
N LYS A 434 -6.13 -11.35 35.38
CA LYS A 434 -6.02 -12.81 35.41
C LYS A 434 -5.89 -13.31 36.85
N MET A 435 -6.45 -14.49 37.10
CA MET A 435 -6.41 -15.14 38.41
C MET A 435 -5.24 -16.12 38.50
N MET A 436 -4.68 -16.23 39.70
CA MET A 436 -3.72 -17.27 40.07
C MET A 436 -4.07 -17.88 41.42
N LEU A 437 -3.85 -19.18 41.55
CA LEU A 437 -4.08 -19.95 42.76
C LEU A 437 -2.77 -20.10 43.53
N LEU A 438 -2.73 -19.53 44.73
CA LEU A 438 -1.66 -19.79 45.69
C LEU A 438 -2.07 -20.93 46.62
N GLU A 439 -1.30 -22.01 46.60
CA GLU A 439 -1.37 -23.08 47.57
C GLU A 439 -0.17 -22.98 48.52
N VAL A 440 -0.40 -23.08 49.82
CA VAL A 440 0.69 -23.18 50.80
C VAL A 440 0.87 -24.65 51.13
N ALA A 441 2.07 -25.15 50.82
CA ALA A 441 2.42 -26.54 51.00
C ALA A 441 2.39 -26.91 52.49
N GLN A 442 1.86 -28.07 52.81
CA GLN A 442 1.73 -28.60 54.16
C GLN A 442 2.58 -29.86 54.25
N LYS A 443 3.48 -29.92 55.25
CA LYS A 443 4.29 -31.13 55.49
C LYS A 443 3.38 -32.35 55.71
N PRO A 444 3.81 -33.55 55.34
CA PRO A 444 3.00 -34.74 55.53
C PRO A 444 2.71 -34.98 57.02
N ASN A 445 1.50 -35.40 57.37
CA ASN A 445 1.12 -35.84 58.71
C ASN A 445 0.60 -37.28 58.63
N ILE A 446 1.27 -38.21 59.30
CA ILE A 446 0.86 -39.62 59.35
C ILE A 446 -0.23 -39.78 60.41
N LEU A 447 -1.44 -40.11 59.96
CA LEU A 447 -2.64 -40.22 60.80
C LEU A 447 -2.71 -41.55 61.55
N THR A 448 -2.26 -42.63 60.92
CA THR A 448 -2.31 -43.98 61.50
C THR A 448 -1.06 -44.25 62.32
N ARG A 449 -1.21 -44.41 63.64
CA ARG A 449 -0.15 -44.88 64.54
C ARG A 449 -0.63 -46.14 65.26
N PRO A 450 -0.02 -47.31 65.02
CA PRO A 450 -0.34 -48.51 65.79
C PRO A 450 -0.12 -48.26 67.29
N ALA A 451 -1.01 -48.79 68.12
CA ALA A 451 -0.85 -48.75 69.58
C ALA A 451 0.23 -49.76 70.00
N GLY A 452 1.50 -49.42 69.77
CA GLY A 452 2.66 -50.23 70.12
C GLY A 452 2.93 -51.38 69.16
N LEU A 453 3.32 -52.53 69.71
CA LEU A 453 3.79 -53.72 68.98
C LEU A 453 2.68 -54.35 68.13
N VAL A 454 2.90 -54.44 66.82
CA VAL A 454 2.01 -55.18 65.91
C VAL A 454 2.37 -56.67 65.95
N LYS A 455 1.41 -57.51 66.31
CA LYS A 455 1.57 -58.97 66.39
C LYS A 455 0.99 -59.64 65.15
N GLY A 456 1.83 -60.33 64.39
CA GLY A 456 1.43 -61.19 63.28
C GLY A 456 1.49 -62.67 63.65
N VAL A 457 0.80 -63.51 62.88
CA VAL A 457 0.82 -64.97 63.00
C VAL A 457 1.43 -65.54 61.72
N SER A 458 2.40 -66.45 61.84
CA SER A 458 3.04 -67.02 60.65
C SER A 458 2.02 -67.77 59.78
N GLY A 459 2.00 -67.45 58.48
CA GLY A 459 1.08 -67.99 57.49
C GLY A 459 -0.14 -67.11 57.21
N GLU A 460 -0.48 -66.18 58.10
CA GLU A 460 -1.62 -65.26 57.95
C GLU A 460 -1.20 -63.93 57.29
N PRO A 461 -2.13 -63.21 56.63
CA PRO A 461 -1.85 -61.90 56.09
C PRO A 461 -1.69 -60.85 57.20
N LEU A 462 -0.73 -59.93 57.03
CA LEU A 462 -0.47 -58.81 57.94
C LEU A 462 -0.59 -57.47 57.21
N SER A 463 -1.35 -56.53 57.76
CA SER A 463 -1.56 -55.19 57.19
C SER A 463 -0.98 -54.11 58.10
N LEU A 464 -0.10 -53.27 57.56
CA LEU A 464 0.52 -52.14 58.24
C LEU A 464 0.06 -50.84 57.60
N HIS A 465 -0.70 -50.04 58.34
CA HIS A 465 -1.29 -48.80 57.82
C HIS A 465 -0.35 -47.60 57.97
N CYS A 466 -0.21 -46.83 56.90
CA CYS A 466 0.47 -45.53 56.91
C CYS A 466 -0.28 -44.51 56.05
N LEU A 467 -1.44 -44.10 56.54
CA LEU A 467 -2.25 -43.05 55.92
C LEU A 467 -1.63 -41.69 56.27
N ALA A 468 -1.22 -40.94 55.24
CA ALA A 468 -0.62 -39.63 55.42
C ALA A 468 -1.38 -38.55 54.64
N GLU A 469 -1.66 -37.43 55.30
CA GLU A 469 -2.21 -36.22 54.70
C GLU A 469 -1.13 -35.18 54.46
N GLY A 470 -1.30 -34.35 53.45
CA GLY A 470 -0.35 -33.27 53.13
C GLY A 470 -0.72 -32.61 51.82
N SER A 471 -0.20 -31.40 51.59
CA SER A 471 -0.41 -30.68 50.34
C SER A 471 0.94 -30.24 49.78
N PRO A 472 1.34 -30.65 48.57
CA PRO A 472 0.69 -31.65 47.71
C PRO A 472 0.56 -33.03 48.38
N LYS A 473 -0.31 -33.89 47.83
CA LYS A 473 -0.54 -35.26 48.34
C LYS A 473 0.81 -35.98 48.53
N PRO A 474 1.10 -36.49 49.74
CA PRO A 474 2.42 -37.05 50.04
C PRO A 474 2.61 -38.40 49.37
N ARG A 475 3.85 -38.67 48.94
CA ARG A 475 4.29 -40.00 48.51
C ARG A 475 4.70 -40.81 49.74
N VAL A 476 4.13 -41.98 49.89
CA VAL A 476 4.42 -42.93 50.98
C VAL A 476 5.44 -43.97 50.52
N LEU A 477 6.43 -44.24 51.35
CA LEU A 477 7.50 -45.21 51.16
C LEU A 477 7.62 -46.07 52.41
N TRP A 478 7.90 -47.37 52.24
CA TRP A 478 8.17 -48.29 53.34
C TRP A 478 9.60 -48.83 53.25
N ALA A 479 10.34 -48.79 54.35
CA ALA A 479 11.56 -49.56 54.53
C ALA A 479 11.27 -50.76 55.44
N LEU A 480 11.65 -51.95 54.95
CA LEU A 480 11.42 -53.22 55.62
C LEU A 480 12.65 -53.59 56.49
N PRO A 481 12.50 -54.50 57.48
CA PRO A 481 13.61 -54.91 58.36
C PRO A 481 14.85 -55.43 57.63
N GLY A 482 14.67 -56.06 56.46
CA GLY A 482 15.76 -56.58 55.61
C GLY A 482 16.42 -55.54 54.69
N GLY A 483 16.13 -54.24 54.87
CA GLY A 483 16.70 -53.15 54.07
C GLY A 483 16.02 -52.90 52.72
N GLN A 484 15.07 -53.75 52.31
CA GLN A 484 14.26 -53.52 51.12
C GLN A 484 13.38 -52.27 51.28
N VAL A 485 13.29 -51.46 50.22
CA VAL A 485 12.47 -50.26 50.18
C VAL A 485 11.37 -50.39 49.12
N LEU A 486 10.14 -50.09 49.50
CA LEU A 486 8.97 -50.04 48.62
C LEU A 486 8.50 -48.58 48.50
N ASP A 487 8.76 -47.96 47.36
CA ASP A 487 8.55 -46.53 47.13
C ASP A 487 7.35 -46.21 46.22
N ARG A 488 6.67 -47.25 45.70
CA ARG A 488 5.52 -47.13 44.80
C ARG A 488 4.46 -48.20 45.06
N PRO A 489 3.17 -47.89 44.87
CA PRO A 489 2.10 -48.88 44.95
C PRO A 489 2.32 -49.99 43.92
N ARG A 490 2.70 -51.19 44.38
CA ARG A 490 2.95 -52.36 43.54
C ARG A 490 3.01 -53.62 44.40
N ALA A 491 2.71 -54.77 43.80
CA ALA A 491 3.08 -56.06 44.34
C ALA A 491 4.58 -56.35 44.10
N SER A 492 5.29 -56.70 45.15
CA SER A 492 6.68 -57.15 45.15
C SER A 492 6.78 -58.47 45.92
N GLY A 493 6.59 -59.58 45.21
CA GLY A 493 6.52 -60.92 45.81
C GLY A 493 5.33 -61.03 46.77
N ARG A 494 5.62 -61.29 48.05
CA ARG A 494 4.61 -61.39 49.13
C ARG A 494 4.19 -60.05 49.73
N PHE A 495 4.88 -58.96 49.39
CA PHE A 495 4.57 -57.61 49.84
C PHE A 495 3.73 -56.87 48.80
N LEU A 496 2.76 -56.08 49.24
CA LEU A 496 1.90 -55.25 48.41
C LEU A 496 1.75 -53.87 49.05
N LEU A 497 2.26 -52.83 48.39
CA LEU A 497 2.00 -51.45 48.78
C LEU A 497 0.74 -50.94 48.07
N LEU A 498 -0.27 -50.53 48.84
CA LEU A 498 -1.51 -49.96 48.34
C LEU A 498 -1.38 -48.45 48.09
N GLU A 499 -2.24 -47.89 47.23
CA GLU A 499 -2.23 -46.46 46.91
C GLU A 499 -2.52 -45.54 48.11
N ASN A 500 -3.22 -46.06 49.12
CA ASN A 500 -3.47 -45.34 50.36
C ASN A 500 -2.24 -45.31 51.30
N GLY A 501 -1.14 -46.01 50.97
CA GLY A 501 0.07 -46.09 51.78
C GLY A 501 0.14 -47.30 52.71
N THR A 502 -0.84 -48.20 52.69
CA THR A 502 -0.83 -49.43 53.50
C THR A 502 0.07 -50.50 52.89
N LEU A 503 0.92 -51.11 53.71
CA LEU A 503 1.74 -52.27 53.34
C LEU A 503 1.04 -53.56 53.77
N LEU A 504 0.71 -54.41 52.81
CA LEU A 504 0.12 -55.74 53.03
C LEU A 504 1.18 -56.82 52.80
N ILE A 505 1.34 -57.72 53.76
CA ILE A 505 2.14 -58.94 53.67
C ILE A 505 1.14 -60.08 53.50
N ARG A 506 1.14 -60.79 52.37
CA ARG A 506 0.12 -61.83 52.07
C ARG A 506 0.22 -63.07 52.97
N ALA A 507 1.44 -63.45 53.29
CA ALA A 507 1.74 -64.55 54.22
C ALA A 507 2.95 -64.13 55.06
N ALA A 508 2.70 -63.83 56.33
CA ALA A 508 3.74 -63.43 57.27
C ALA A 508 4.60 -64.63 57.68
N SER A 509 5.87 -64.39 57.94
CA SER A 509 6.86 -65.38 58.41
C SER A 509 7.59 -64.87 59.64
N ALA A 510 8.21 -65.75 60.42
CA ALA A 510 9.01 -65.33 61.59
C ALA A 510 10.13 -64.32 61.21
N GLN A 511 10.66 -64.42 59.98
CA GLN A 511 11.68 -63.52 59.42
C GLN A 511 11.16 -62.11 59.11
N ASP A 512 9.85 -61.89 59.09
CA ASP A 512 9.24 -60.56 58.98
C ASP A 512 9.23 -59.79 60.28
N SER A 513 9.70 -60.38 61.38
CA SER A 513 9.81 -59.67 62.65
C SER A 513 10.90 -58.61 62.55
N GLY A 514 10.61 -57.40 62.99
CA GLY A 514 11.53 -56.27 62.97
C GLY A 514 10.84 -54.93 62.90
N GLU A 515 11.64 -53.88 62.70
CA GLU A 515 11.15 -52.50 62.58
C GLU A 515 10.82 -52.16 61.13
N TYR A 516 9.56 -51.78 60.88
CA TYR A 516 9.14 -51.23 59.60
C TYR A 516 9.05 -49.72 59.68
N LEU A 517 9.69 -49.01 58.76
CA LEU A 517 9.67 -47.56 58.70
C LEU A 517 8.77 -47.09 57.56
N CYS A 518 7.65 -46.47 57.89
CA CYS A 518 6.91 -45.69 56.91
C CYS A 518 7.45 -44.27 56.84
N ARG A 519 7.69 -43.75 55.64
CA ARG A 519 8.05 -42.35 55.38
C ARG A 519 7.12 -41.74 54.34
N ALA A 520 6.40 -40.69 54.73
CA ALA A 520 5.56 -39.88 53.86
C ALA A 520 6.29 -38.57 53.52
N SER A 521 6.38 -38.21 52.23
CA SER A 521 7.17 -37.04 51.77
C SER A 521 6.43 -36.21 50.70
N ASN A 522 6.56 -34.89 50.75
CA ASN A 522 6.13 -33.96 49.70
C ASN A 522 7.08 -32.74 49.61
N ALA A 523 6.75 -31.77 48.77
CA ALA A 523 7.59 -30.58 48.55
C ALA A 523 7.82 -29.70 49.81
N ALA A 524 6.99 -29.83 50.84
CA ALA A 524 7.11 -29.13 52.12
C ALA A 524 8.00 -29.85 53.15
N GLY A 525 8.25 -31.14 52.99
CA GLY A 525 9.06 -31.93 53.90
C GLY A 525 8.59 -33.38 53.99
N ASP A 526 8.99 -34.06 55.06
CA ASP A 526 8.68 -35.47 55.30
C ASP A 526 8.31 -35.74 56.76
N SER A 527 7.59 -36.84 56.96
CA SER A 527 7.25 -37.41 58.25
C SER A 527 7.46 -38.92 58.21
N SER A 528 7.91 -39.50 59.31
CA SER A 528 8.19 -40.93 59.41
C SER A 528 7.59 -41.57 60.66
N LEU A 529 7.28 -42.86 60.57
CA LEU A 529 6.72 -43.68 61.64
C LEU A 529 7.41 -45.04 61.66
N SER A 530 8.02 -45.41 62.80
CA SER A 530 8.54 -46.75 63.03
C SER A 530 7.45 -47.64 63.61
N ILE A 531 7.34 -48.85 63.09
CA ILE A 531 6.34 -49.85 63.48
C ILE A 531 7.06 -51.14 63.86
N PRO A 532 7.17 -51.46 65.16
CA PRO A 532 7.67 -52.75 65.60
C PRO A 532 6.68 -53.86 65.25
N VAL A 533 7.18 -54.90 64.57
CA VAL A 533 6.39 -56.09 64.20
C VAL A 533 7.03 -57.35 64.77
N VAL A 534 6.23 -58.21 65.40
CA VAL A 534 6.65 -59.56 65.80
C VAL A 534 5.68 -60.57 65.21
N VAL A 535 6.22 -61.55 64.48
CA VAL A 535 5.44 -62.65 63.90
C VAL A 535 5.69 -63.92 64.70
N THR A 536 4.65 -64.44 65.33
CA THR A 536 4.74 -65.66 66.14
C THR A 536 4.73 -66.90 65.25
N ALA A 537 5.65 -67.82 65.53
CA ALA A 537 5.75 -69.12 64.88
C ALA A 537 6.40 -70.12 65.84
N TYR A 538 5.87 -71.34 65.90
CA TYR A 538 6.42 -72.42 66.71
C TYR A 538 6.14 -73.79 66.09
N ALA A 539 7.07 -74.71 66.29
CA ALA A 539 6.96 -76.09 65.81
C ALA A 539 5.75 -76.80 66.42
N PRO A 540 5.22 -77.85 65.77
CA PRO A 540 4.06 -78.57 66.25
C PRO A 540 4.41 -79.28 67.56
N ARG A 541 3.50 -79.26 68.52
CA ARG A 541 3.59 -79.99 69.80
C ARG A 541 2.28 -80.71 70.05
N ILE A 542 2.33 -82.02 70.18
CA ILE A 542 1.18 -82.87 70.51
C ILE A 542 0.91 -82.73 72.01
N VAL A 543 -0.16 -82.01 72.36
CA VAL A 543 -0.60 -81.76 73.73
C VAL A 543 -1.61 -82.80 74.23
N GLY A 544 -2.44 -83.34 73.34
CA GLY A 544 -3.34 -84.46 73.65
C GLY A 544 -2.81 -85.73 73.03
N ARG A 545 -1.94 -86.46 73.75
CA ARG A 545 -1.32 -87.72 73.29
C ARG A 545 -2.22 -88.92 73.60
N PRO A 546 -2.21 -89.98 72.77
CA PRO A 546 -2.89 -91.22 73.11
C PRO A 546 -2.11 -91.95 74.23
N PRO A 547 -2.78 -92.78 75.06
CA PRO A 547 -2.08 -93.68 75.99
C PRO A 547 -1.06 -94.58 75.27
N PRO A 548 0.04 -95.02 75.91
CA PRO A 548 1.05 -95.86 75.26
C PRO A 548 0.49 -97.19 74.71
N ALA A 549 -0.49 -97.76 75.42
CA ALA A 549 -1.22 -98.93 75.01
C ALA A 549 -2.70 -98.78 75.37
N ILE A 550 -3.58 -99.29 74.53
CA ILE A 550 -5.03 -99.31 74.74
C ILE A 550 -5.51 -100.74 74.53
N HIS A 551 -6.26 -101.26 75.49
CA HIS A 551 -6.91 -102.57 75.40
C HIS A 551 -8.39 -102.36 75.12
N THR A 552 -8.94 -103.08 74.14
CA THR A 552 -10.35 -102.98 73.77
C THR A 552 -10.92 -104.35 73.42
N LEU A 553 -12.22 -104.53 73.59
CA LEU A 553 -12.93 -105.70 73.08
C LEU A 553 -13.19 -105.56 71.57
N PRO A 554 -13.35 -106.68 70.84
CA PRO A 554 -13.76 -106.67 69.44
C PRO A 554 -15.08 -105.92 69.26
N GLY A 555 -15.19 -105.11 68.20
CA GLY A 555 -16.39 -104.34 67.87
C GLY A 555 -16.57 -103.00 68.61
N ALA A 556 -15.85 -102.75 69.72
CA ALA A 556 -15.92 -101.46 70.42
C ALA A 556 -15.22 -100.34 69.63
N ALA A 557 -15.76 -99.12 69.71
CA ALA A 557 -15.17 -97.94 69.08
C ALA A 557 -14.06 -97.34 69.96
N VAL A 558 -12.94 -96.96 69.35
CA VAL A 558 -11.77 -96.42 70.06
C VAL A 558 -11.40 -95.05 69.50
N GLN A 559 -11.09 -94.11 70.39
CA GLN A 559 -10.66 -92.76 70.06
C GLN A 559 -9.20 -92.54 70.43
N LEU A 560 -8.35 -92.36 69.44
CA LEU A 560 -6.93 -92.05 69.61
C LEU A 560 -6.74 -90.53 69.51
N HIS A 561 -6.49 -89.89 70.65
CA HIS A 561 -6.27 -88.45 70.71
C HIS A 561 -4.91 -88.08 70.11
N CYS A 562 -4.89 -87.07 69.23
CA CYS A 562 -3.65 -86.42 68.77
C CYS A 562 -3.92 -84.94 68.54
N VAL A 563 -4.12 -84.20 69.64
CA VAL A 563 -4.39 -82.76 69.62
C VAL A 563 -3.06 -82.01 69.58
N VAL A 564 -2.91 -81.09 68.63
CA VAL A 564 -1.62 -80.44 68.32
C VAL A 564 -1.74 -78.92 68.42
N LEU A 565 -0.76 -78.29 69.06
CA LEU A 565 -0.51 -76.85 68.96
C LEU A 565 0.63 -76.62 67.98
N GLY A 566 0.48 -75.70 67.04
CA GLY A 566 1.55 -75.31 66.11
C GLY A 566 1.15 -74.11 65.28
N VAL A 567 2.11 -73.22 64.99
CA VAL A 567 1.92 -72.05 64.14
C VAL A 567 3.10 -71.96 63.15
N PRO A 568 2.88 -72.07 61.83
CA PRO A 568 1.60 -72.23 61.13
C PRO A 568 0.86 -73.52 61.51
N LYS A 569 -0.46 -73.56 61.26
CA LYS A 569 -1.32 -74.72 61.58
C LYS A 569 -0.68 -76.02 61.05
N PRO A 570 -0.39 -77.01 61.92
CA PRO A 570 0.30 -78.22 61.49
C PRO A 570 -0.63 -79.16 60.71
N GLU A 571 -0.07 -79.85 59.73
CA GLU A 571 -0.67 -81.02 59.10
C GLU A 571 -0.51 -82.22 60.03
N ILE A 572 -1.59 -82.99 60.22
CA ILE A 572 -1.61 -84.15 61.11
C ILE A 572 -1.84 -85.40 60.27
N THR A 573 -0.94 -86.37 60.40
CA THR A 573 -0.98 -87.64 59.69
C THR A 573 -0.94 -88.82 60.65
N TRP A 574 -1.81 -89.80 60.43
CA TRP A 574 -1.83 -91.07 61.15
C TRP A 574 -1.31 -92.18 60.25
N HIS A 575 -0.37 -92.97 60.76
CA HIS A 575 0.07 -94.23 60.17
C HIS A 575 -0.59 -95.39 60.91
N LEU A 576 -1.26 -96.25 60.17
CA LEU A 576 -2.02 -97.39 60.67
C LEU A 576 -1.18 -98.68 60.58
N PRO A 577 -1.54 -99.75 61.33
CA PRO A 577 -0.79 -101.02 61.34
C PRO A 577 -0.71 -101.75 59.99
N ASP A 578 -1.69 -101.54 59.11
CA ASP A 578 -1.77 -102.13 57.77
C ASP A 578 -0.88 -101.42 56.74
N GLY A 579 -0.17 -100.36 57.16
CA GLY A 579 0.67 -99.53 56.31
C GLY A 579 -0.06 -98.36 55.65
N SER A 580 -1.39 -98.24 55.81
CA SER A 580 -2.15 -97.11 55.28
C SER A 580 -1.91 -95.83 56.09
N THR A 581 -2.20 -94.67 55.48
CA THR A 581 -2.04 -93.36 56.12
C THR A 581 -3.25 -92.47 55.91
N LEU A 582 -3.67 -91.76 56.97
CA LEU A 582 -4.71 -90.74 56.91
C LEU A 582 -4.11 -89.37 57.23
N SER A 583 -4.44 -88.34 56.46
CA SER A 583 -3.93 -86.98 56.65
C SER A 583 -5.07 -85.98 56.68
N THR A 584 -4.96 -84.98 57.55
CA THR A 584 -5.85 -83.81 57.56
C THR A 584 -5.77 -82.98 56.25
N ALA A 585 -4.71 -83.14 55.45
CA ALA A 585 -4.54 -82.40 54.19
C ALA A 585 -5.16 -83.09 52.97
N HIS A 586 -5.30 -84.42 52.98
CA HIS A 586 -5.62 -85.19 51.77
C HIS A 586 -6.76 -86.20 51.93
N GLN A 587 -6.78 -86.98 53.01
CA GLN A 587 -7.72 -88.10 53.16
C GLN A 587 -8.00 -88.38 54.64
N GLY A 588 -9.17 -87.93 55.10
CA GLY A 588 -9.62 -88.06 56.49
C GLY A 588 -10.49 -89.30 56.79
N ARG A 589 -10.68 -90.21 55.82
CA ARG A 589 -11.46 -91.44 55.98
C ARG A 589 -10.71 -92.65 55.41
N GLY A 590 -10.57 -93.70 56.21
CA GLY A 590 -10.02 -94.99 55.82
C GLY A 590 -11.10 -95.95 55.31
N SER A 591 -10.68 -97.00 54.59
CA SER A 591 -11.58 -98.04 54.06
C SER A 591 -12.08 -99.03 55.12
N GLY A 592 -11.50 -99.04 56.32
CA GLY A 592 -11.80 -99.96 57.43
C GLY A 592 -12.59 -99.34 58.59
N GLY A 593 -13.28 -98.21 58.36
CA GLY A 593 -14.06 -97.51 59.38
C GLY A 593 -13.28 -96.48 60.20
N GLU A 594 -12.11 -96.05 59.72
CA GLU A 594 -11.27 -95.05 60.37
C GLU A 594 -11.64 -93.62 59.94
N LEU A 595 -11.76 -92.71 60.90
CA LEU A 595 -12.17 -91.33 60.70
C LEU A 595 -11.21 -90.37 61.41
N LEU A 596 -10.49 -89.54 60.66
CA LEU A 596 -9.60 -88.51 61.19
C LEU A 596 -10.35 -87.19 61.34
N HIS A 597 -10.54 -86.76 62.58
CA HIS A 597 -11.15 -85.46 62.90
C HIS A 597 -10.16 -84.31 62.58
N PRO A 598 -10.62 -83.11 62.16
CA PRO A 598 -9.74 -81.97 61.87
C PRO A 598 -8.89 -81.48 63.05
N THR A 599 -9.21 -81.88 64.28
CA THR A 599 -8.39 -81.60 65.48
C THR A 599 -7.22 -82.58 65.66
N GLY A 600 -7.11 -83.58 64.79
CA GLY A 600 -6.06 -84.61 64.79
C GLY A 600 -6.45 -85.94 65.44
N THR A 601 -7.61 -86.03 66.09
CA THR A 601 -8.08 -87.26 66.74
C THR A 601 -8.50 -88.31 65.72
N LEU A 602 -7.98 -89.54 65.83
CA LEU A 602 -8.39 -90.68 65.00
C LEU A 602 -9.46 -91.51 65.71
N LEU A 603 -10.59 -91.69 65.04
CA LEU A 603 -11.71 -92.53 65.49
C LEU A 603 -11.66 -93.85 64.73
N LEU A 604 -11.72 -94.96 65.47
CA LEU A 604 -11.71 -96.32 64.95
C LEU A 604 -13.05 -96.98 65.30
N GLN A 605 -13.84 -97.38 64.30
CA GLN A 605 -15.16 -98.02 64.51
C GLN A 605 -15.13 -99.52 64.15
N SER A 606 -15.81 -100.36 64.94
CA SER A 606 -16.07 -101.80 64.69
C SER A 606 -14.83 -102.65 64.33
N ARG A 607 -13.93 -102.87 65.30
CA ARG A 607 -12.62 -103.51 65.07
C ARG A 607 -12.65 -105.04 65.18
N ARG A 608 -11.97 -105.72 64.25
CA ARG A 608 -11.66 -107.17 64.25
C ARG A 608 -10.24 -107.40 64.80
N GLY A 609 -9.90 -108.61 65.26
CA GLY A 609 -8.59 -108.93 65.87
C GLY A 609 -7.34 -108.52 65.06
N SER A 610 -7.45 -108.43 63.73
CA SER A 610 -6.40 -107.94 62.81
C SER A 610 -6.10 -106.44 62.93
N SER A 611 -6.83 -105.72 63.77
CA SER A 611 -6.69 -104.28 64.02
C SER A 611 -5.67 -103.94 65.10
N SER A 612 -5.15 -104.96 65.79
CA SER A 612 -4.12 -104.79 66.80
C SER A 612 -2.80 -104.40 66.16
N GLY A 613 -2.12 -103.40 66.73
CA GLY A 613 -0.83 -102.94 66.21
C GLY A 613 -0.49 -101.52 66.61
N LEU A 614 0.62 -101.04 66.05
CA LEU A 614 1.16 -99.71 66.32
C LEU A 614 0.47 -98.65 65.46
N TYR A 615 -0.17 -97.69 66.11
CA TYR A 615 -0.68 -96.47 65.50
C TYR A 615 0.27 -95.31 65.81
N ARG A 616 0.65 -94.55 64.79
CA ARG A 616 1.55 -93.40 64.93
C ARG A 616 0.87 -92.14 64.41
N CYS A 617 0.71 -91.15 65.27
CA CYS A 617 0.37 -89.79 64.87
C CYS A 617 1.65 -88.97 64.67
N THR A 618 1.74 -88.27 63.55
CA THR A 618 2.81 -87.32 63.26
C THR A 618 2.22 -85.98 62.86
N ALA A 619 2.63 -84.91 63.54
CA ALA A 619 2.20 -83.56 63.26
C ALA A 619 3.36 -82.73 62.71
N ARG A 620 3.16 -82.05 61.58
CA ARG A 620 4.21 -81.36 60.83
C ARG A 620 3.80 -79.93 60.45
N ASN A 621 4.70 -78.97 60.65
CA ASN A 621 4.63 -77.67 59.99
C ASN A 621 6.02 -77.28 59.45
N ALA A 622 6.16 -76.07 58.89
CA ALA A 622 7.41 -75.59 58.33
C ALA A 622 8.58 -75.49 59.33
N LEU A 623 8.31 -75.53 60.63
CA LEU A 623 9.32 -75.38 61.70
C LEU A 623 9.74 -76.70 62.35
N GLY A 624 9.00 -77.79 62.13
CA GLY A 624 9.36 -79.09 62.69
C GLY A 624 8.23 -80.11 62.70
N THR A 625 8.49 -81.20 63.40
CA THR A 625 7.57 -82.33 63.54
C THR A 625 7.54 -82.83 64.99
N ASP A 626 6.37 -83.22 65.48
CA ASP A 626 6.23 -83.98 66.73
C ASP A 626 5.43 -85.26 66.45
N THR A 627 5.74 -86.33 67.17
CA THR A 627 5.17 -87.66 66.92
C THR A 627 4.74 -88.33 68.21
N ALA A 628 3.62 -89.04 68.17
CA ALA A 628 3.10 -89.84 69.27
C ALA A 628 2.70 -91.22 68.74
N VAL A 629 2.95 -92.25 69.55
CA VAL A 629 2.62 -93.64 69.21
C VAL A 629 1.75 -94.25 70.28
N THR A 630 0.88 -95.16 69.88
CA THR A 630 0.06 -95.98 70.76
C THR A 630 -0.05 -97.37 70.17
N HIS A 631 0.00 -98.38 71.03
CA HIS A 631 -0.26 -99.76 70.61
C HIS A 631 -1.69 -100.14 70.97
N LEU A 632 -2.50 -100.53 69.98
CA LEU A 632 -3.86 -101.00 70.21
C LEU A 632 -3.85 -102.52 70.33
N HIS A 633 -4.39 -103.05 71.43
CA HIS A 633 -4.62 -104.46 71.67
C HIS A 633 -6.12 -104.74 71.65
N VAL A 634 -6.59 -105.47 70.64
CA VAL A 634 -7.95 -106.02 70.62
C VAL A 634 -7.90 -107.40 71.25
N LEU A 635 -8.54 -107.55 72.42
CA LEU A 635 -8.53 -108.76 73.25
C LEU A 635 -9.35 -109.91 72.66
#